data_AF-A0A357G5J5-F1
#
_entry.id   AF-A0A357G5J5-F1
#
_cell.length_a   1.000
_cell.length_b   1.000
_cell.length_c   1.000
_cell.angle_alpha   90.00
_cell.angle_beta   90.00
_cell.angle_gamma   90.00
#
_symmetry.space_group_name_H-M   'P 1'
#
loop_
_entity.id
_entity.type
_entity.pdbx_description
1 polymer ?
#
loop_
_entity_poly.entity_id
_entity_poly.type
_entity_poly.pdbx_seq_one_letter_code
_entity_poly.pdbx_strand_id
1 'polypeptide(L)'
;MSSKIILAIETSCDETSVAILRCEKENLAILSNQVSSQVELHAQWGGVVPNLAAREHTKNISPVLFEALSEAQISLSQIDLISVTSGPGLIPALMVGVNFAKTLS
;
A
#
# COMPACT_ATOMS: atom_id res chain seq x y z
N MET A 1 -8.39 -16.87 20.54
CA MET A 1 -7.94 -15.60 19.96
C MET A 1 -8.41 -15.55 18.53
N SER A 2 -9.11 -14.49 18.14
CA SER A 2 -9.68 -14.35 16.79
C SER A 2 -8.58 -14.10 15.76
N SER A 3 -8.76 -14.63 14.56
CA SER A 3 -7.99 -14.25 13.36
C SER A 3 -8.13 -12.74 13.13
N LYS A 4 -7.06 -12.07 12.72
CA LYS A 4 -7.05 -10.64 12.36
C LYS A 4 -6.68 -10.44 10.91
N ILE A 5 -7.39 -9.57 10.20
CA ILE A 5 -7.05 -9.14 8.85
C ILE A 5 -6.33 -7.80 8.91
N ILE A 6 -5.15 -7.74 8.30
CA ILE A 6 -4.28 -6.57 8.26
C ILE A 6 -4.20 -6.07 6.82
N LEU A 7 -4.44 -4.78 6.61
CA LEU A 7 -4.17 -4.07 5.37
C LEU A 7 -2.85 -3.32 5.53
N ALA A 8 -1.87 -3.61 4.67
CA ALA A 8 -0.55 -2.97 4.70
C ALA A 8 -0.34 -2.10 3.45
N ILE A 9 0.09 -0.86 3.63
CA ILE A 9 0.32 0.12 2.55
C ILE A 9 1.81 0.50 2.51
N GLU A 10 2.38 0.46 1.31
CA GLU A 10 3.76 0.86 1.03
C GLU A 10 3.80 1.91 -0.10
N THR A 11 4.35 3.09 0.21
CA THR A 11 4.50 4.25 -0.71
C THR A 11 5.76 5.07 -0.40
N SER A 12 6.86 4.43 0.02
CA SER A 12 8.07 5.14 0.47
C SER A 12 8.93 5.69 -0.67
N CYS A 13 8.91 5.04 -1.85
CA CYS A 13 9.74 5.41 -3.01
C CYS A 13 8.92 5.52 -4.29
N ASP A 14 8.95 4.52 -5.17
CA ASP A 14 8.32 4.54 -6.50
C ASP A 14 7.41 3.32 -6.78
N GLU A 15 7.16 2.49 -5.78
CA GLU A 15 6.12 1.45 -5.80
C GLU A 15 4.92 1.84 -4.95
N THR A 16 3.72 1.77 -5.52
CA THR A 16 2.47 1.77 -4.75
C THR A 16 2.08 0.33 -4.48
N SER A 17 2.12 -0.10 -3.22
CA SER A 17 1.77 -1.47 -2.87
C SER A 17 0.73 -1.56 -1.76
N VAL A 18 -0.17 -2.52 -1.89
CA VAL A 18 -1.13 -2.91 -0.87
C VAL A 18 -1.11 -4.42 -0.71
N ALA A 19 -0.92 -4.90 0.52
CA ALA A 19 -1.02 -6.30 0.88
C ALA A 19 -2.13 -6.53 1.90
N ILE A 20 -2.83 -7.66 1.76
CA ILE A 20 -3.79 -8.14 2.75
C ILE A 20 -3.19 -9.37 3.43
N LEU A 21 -3.11 -9.33 4.75
CA LEU A 21 -2.53 -10.39 5.57
C LEU A 21 -3.58 -10.94 6.54
N ARG A 22 -3.51 -12.25 6.81
CA ARG A 22 -4.24 -12.89 7.91
C ARG A 22 -3.26 -13.27 9.00
N CYS A 23 -3.50 -12.76 10.21
CA CYS A 23 -2.72 -13.08 11.40
C CYS A 23 -3.52 -14.01 12.32
N GLU A 24 -2.96 -15.19 12.57
CA GLU A 24 -3.52 -16.20 13.48
C GLU A 24 -2.45 -16.65 14.47
N LYS A 25 -2.56 -16.17 15.72
CA LYS A 25 -1.54 -16.36 16.77
C LYS A 25 -0.18 -15.81 16.31
N GLU A 26 0.77 -16.69 15.99
CA GLU A 26 2.13 -16.35 15.52
C GLU A 26 2.29 -16.56 14.00
N ASN A 27 1.23 -16.99 13.31
CA ASN A 27 1.25 -17.23 11.87
C ASN A 27 0.73 -16.00 11.12
N LEU A 28 1.48 -15.61 10.08
CA LEU A 28 1.09 -14.60 9.10
C LEU A 28 0.94 -15.27 7.73
N ALA A 29 -0.25 -15.19 7.15
CA ALA A 29 -0.53 -15.62 5.79
C ALA A 29 -0.78 -14.40 4.90
N ILE A 30 -0.15 -14.35 3.73
CA ILE A 30 -0.41 -13.35 2.70
C ILE A 30 -1.65 -13.80 1.93
N LEU A 31 -2.72 -13.01 1.97
CA LEU A 31 -3.95 -13.26 1.19
C LEU A 31 -3.90 -12.60 -0.18
N SER A 32 -3.25 -11.44 -0.28
CA SER A 32 -2.94 -10.77 -1.55
C SER A 32 -1.78 -9.80 -1.39
N ASN A 33 -1.10 -9.48 -2.50
CA ASN A 33 -0.03 -8.49 -2.54
C ASN A 33 0.04 -7.84 -3.93
N GLN A 34 -0.53 -6.63 -4.06
CA GLN A 34 -0.55 -5.88 -5.31
C GLN A 34 0.54 -4.81 -5.33
N VAL A 35 1.19 -4.65 -6.48
CA VAL A 35 2.27 -3.69 -6.67
C VAL A 35 2.11 -2.96 -8.00
N SER A 36 2.00 -1.64 -7.95
CA SER A 36 2.10 -0.75 -9.11
C SER A 36 3.46 -0.04 -9.08
N SER A 37 4.39 -0.48 -9.92
CA SER A 37 5.73 0.10 -10.05
C SER A 37 5.76 1.29 -11.02
N GLN A 38 6.58 2.29 -10.70
CA GLN A 38 6.79 3.49 -11.53
C GLN A 38 8.17 3.50 -12.22
N VAL A 39 8.90 2.38 -12.23
CA VAL A 39 10.27 2.29 -12.79
C VAL A 39 10.35 2.78 -14.23
N GLU A 40 9.43 2.33 -15.10
CA GLU A 40 9.40 2.76 -16.51
C GLU A 40 9.14 4.25 -16.66
N LEU A 41 8.30 4.82 -15.78
CA LEU A 41 8.04 6.25 -15.77
C LEU A 41 9.31 7.02 -15.42
N HIS A 42 10.00 6.64 -14.33
CA HIS A 42 11.19 7.34 -13.84
C HIS A 42 12.43 7.16 -14.73
N ALA A 43 12.45 6.13 -15.60
CA ALA A 43 13.58 5.81 -16.47
C ALA A 43 14.04 7.00 -17.34
N GLN A 44 13.11 7.84 -17.82
CA GLN A 44 13.44 9.01 -18.65
C GLN A 44 14.21 10.12 -17.91
N TRP A 45 14.20 10.12 -16.57
CA TRP A 45 14.95 11.07 -15.73
C TRP A 45 16.23 10.48 -15.13
N GLY A 46 16.50 9.19 -15.35
CA GLY A 46 17.67 8.51 -14.79
C GLY A 46 17.64 8.32 -13.27
N GLY A 47 16.47 8.49 -12.64
CA GLY A 47 16.28 8.38 -11.20
C GLY A 47 14.87 8.80 -10.77
N VAL A 48 14.51 8.48 -9.52
CA VAL A 48 13.18 8.77 -8.98
C VAL A 48 12.99 10.27 -8.78
N VAL A 49 11.94 10.82 -9.40
CA VAL A 49 11.53 12.23 -9.23
C VAL A 49 10.48 12.30 -8.11
N PRO A 50 10.76 12.88 -6.92
CA PRO A 50 9.90 12.69 -5.74
C PRO A 50 8.45 13.18 -5.89
N ASN A 51 8.25 14.36 -6.50
CA ASN A 51 6.89 14.89 -6.72
C ASN A 51 6.11 14.09 -7.77
N LEU A 52 6.81 13.52 -8.75
CA LEU A 52 6.19 12.63 -9.73
C LEU A 52 5.78 11.31 -9.07
N ALA A 53 6.62 10.78 -8.17
CA ALA A 53 6.30 9.57 -7.44
C ALA A 53 5.07 9.72 -6.56
N ALA A 54 4.98 10.82 -5.81
CA ALA A 54 3.79 11.15 -5.03
C ALA A 54 2.51 11.28 -5.89
N ARG A 55 2.63 11.85 -7.09
CA ARG A 55 1.50 11.96 -8.03
C ARG A 55 1.00 10.59 -8.47
N GLU A 56 1.91 9.69 -8.83
CA GLU A 56 1.53 8.33 -9.25
C GLU A 56 1.02 7.49 -8.07
N HIS A 57 1.56 7.64 -6.86
CA HIS A 57 0.95 7.01 -5.67
C HIS A 57 -0.50 7.46 -5.49
N THR A 58 -0.76 8.77 -5.57
CA THR A 58 -2.12 9.32 -5.42
C THR A 58 -3.09 8.74 -6.46
N LYS A 59 -2.62 8.57 -7.70
CA LYS A 59 -3.40 7.99 -8.79
C LYS A 59 -3.67 6.49 -8.60
N ASN A 60 -2.68 5.74 -8.12
CA ASN A 60 -2.70 4.27 -8.15
C ASN A 60 -3.13 3.63 -6.82
N ILE A 61 -3.10 4.35 -5.69
CA ILE A 61 -3.35 3.73 -4.37
C ILE A 61 -4.76 3.14 -4.22
N SER A 62 -5.79 3.79 -4.77
CA SER A 62 -7.15 3.23 -4.76
C SER A 62 -7.31 2.02 -5.69
N PRO A 63 -6.88 2.06 -6.97
CA PRO A 63 -6.86 0.87 -7.82
C PRO A 63 -6.15 -0.33 -7.18
N VAL A 64 -4.94 -0.12 -6.67
CA VAL A 64 -4.13 -1.17 -6.03
C VAL A 64 -4.84 -1.74 -4.79
N LEU A 65 -5.49 -0.91 -3.99
CA LEU A 65 -6.31 -1.38 -2.86
C LEU A 65 -7.46 -2.28 -3.34
N PHE A 66 -8.22 -1.87 -4.37
CA PHE A 66 -9.35 -2.65 -4.84
C PHE A 66 -8.92 -3.98 -5.47
N GLU A 67 -7.81 -4.01 -6.20
CA GLU A 67 -7.21 -5.24 -6.70
C GLU A 67 -6.79 -6.16 -5.55
N ALA A 68 -6.16 -5.62 -4.49
CA ALA A 68 -5.74 -6.39 -3.32
C ALA A 68 -6.92 -6.98 -2.56
N LEU A 69 -8.01 -6.21 -2.38
CA LEU A 69 -9.24 -6.69 -1.74
C LEU A 69 -9.92 -7.77 -2.59
N SER A 70 -9.96 -7.58 -3.91
CA SER A 70 -10.54 -8.54 -4.86
C SER A 70 -9.78 -9.86 -4.86
N GLU A 71 -8.45 -9.85 -4.93
CA GLU A 71 -7.63 -11.06 -4.89
C GLU A 71 -7.76 -11.80 -3.56
N ALA A 72 -7.79 -11.06 -2.44
CA ALA A 72 -7.98 -11.64 -1.11
C ALA A 72 -9.43 -12.11 -0.85
N GLN A 73 -10.37 -11.80 -1.74
CA GLN A 73 -11.81 -12.10 -1.62
C GLN A 73 -12.43 -11.58 -0.32
N ILE A 74 -12.08 -10.36 0.08
CA ILE A 74 -12.62 -9.70 1.27
C ILE A 74 -13.10 -8.28 0.97
N SER A 75 -13.97 -7.79 1.85
CA SER A 75 -14.42 -6.40 1.86
C SER A 75 -13.57 -5.54 2.82
N LEU A 76 -13.54 -4.23 2.58
CA LEU A 76 -12.85 -3.27 3.43
C LEU A 76 -13.35 -3.32 4.90
N SER A 77 -14.62 -3.62 5.12
CA SER A 77 -15.20 -3.77 6.47
C SER A 77 -14.69 -4.96 7.27
N GLN A 78 -13.94 -5.87 6.66
CA GLN A 78 -13.32 -7.02 7.34
C GLN A 78 -11.89 -6.73 7.81
N ILE A 79 -11.35 -5.53 7.54
CA ILE A 79 -10.01 -5.14 7.99
C ILE A 79 -10.04 -4.79 9.48
N ASP A 80 -9.18 -5.43 10.26
CA ASP A 80 -9.03 -5.19 11.71
C ASP A 80 -7.90 -4.21 12.04
N LEU A 81 -6.91 -4.10 11.16
CA LEU A 81 -5.73 -3.26 11.34
C LEU A 81 -5.27 -2.68 10.00
N ILE A 82 -4.93 -1.39 10.00
CA ILE A 82 -4.27 -0.73 8.89
C ILE A 82 -2.83 -0.41 9.30
N SER A 83 -1.86 -0.91 8.55
CA SER A 83 -0.45 -0.54 8.66
C SER A 83 -0.01 0.25 7.43
N VAL A 84 0.89 1.20 7.64
CA VAL A 84 1.40 2.04 6.57
C VAL A 84 2.84 2.41 6.87
N THR A 85 3.67 2.45 5.83
CA THR A 85 5.06 2.91 5.97
C THR A 85 5.10 4.40 6.29
N SER A 86 5.55 4.73 7.49
CA SER A 86 5.74 6.11 7.96
C SER A 86 7.16 6.64 7.77
N GLY A 87 8.10 5.78 7.37
CA GLY A 87 9.49 6.13 7.09
C GLY A 87 10.46 4.97 7.36
N PRO A 88 11.72 5.08 6.92
CA PRO A 88 12.28 6.17 6.10
C PRO A 88 11.71 6.17 4.66
N GLY A 89 11.92 7.25 3.90
CA GLY A 89 11.43 7.36 2.52
C GLY A 89 11.34 8.80 1.99
N LEU A 90 10.81 8.94 0.77
CA LEU A 90 10.55 10.23 0.14
C LEU A 90 9.34 10.89 0.82
N ILE A 91 9.55 11.99 1.54
CA ILE A 91 8.50 12.72 2.27
C ILE A 91 7.19 12.91 1.47
N PRO A 92 7.21 13.41 0.21
CA PRO A 92 5.96 13.60 -0.53
C PRO A 92 5.25 12.28 -0.85
N ALA A 93 5.99 11.18 -1.04
CA ALA A 93 5.44 9.85 -1.28
C ALA A 93 4.85 9.22 0.01
N LEU A 94 5.59 9.29 1.12
CA LEU A 94 5.16 8.81 2.44
C LEU A 94 3.83 9.48 2.87
N MET A 95 3.69 10.78 2.64
CA MET A 95 2.48 11.53 3.00
C MET A 95 1.23 11.01 2.28
N VAL A 96 1.36 10.47 1.05
CA VAL A 96 0.23 9.89 0.32
C VAL A 96 -0.28 8.66 1.05
N GLY A 97 0.59 7.69 1.34
CA GLY A 97 0.22 6.48 2.07
C GLY A 97 -0.35 6.79 3.45
N VAL A 98 0.33 7.63 4.24
CA VAL A 98 -0.10 7.97 5.61
C VAL A 98 -1.47 8.65 5.61
N ASN A 99 -1.71 9.60 4.71
CA ASN A 99 -3.01 10.28 4.63
C ASN A 99 -4.11 9.34 4.13
N PHE A 100 -3.79 8.46 3.18
CA PHE A 100 -4.73 7.45 2.69
C PHE A 100 -5.13 6.48 3.81
N ALA A 101 -4.16 5.95 4.55
CA ALA A 101 -4.40 5.08 5.70
C ALA A 101 -5.30 5.76 6.76
N LYS A 102 -5.00 7.03 7.09
CA LYS A 102 -5.82 7.84 8.02
C LYS A 102 -7.22 8.14 7.51
N THR A 103 -7.43 8.16 6.20
CA THR A 103 -8.75 8.37 5.60
C THR A 103 -9.62 7.12 5.72
N LEU A 104 -9.00 5.93 5.76
CA LEU A 104 -9.69 4.64 5.89
C LEU A 104 -10.02 4.26 7.34
N SER A 105 -9.32 4.83 8.33
CA SER A 105 -9.44 4.52 9.76
C SER A 105 -10.29 5.52 10.53
#